data_AF-A0A946HMD5-F1
#
_entry.id   AF-A0A946HMD5-F1
#
_cell.length_a   1.000
_cell.length_b   1.000
_cell.length_c   1.000
_cell.angle_alpha   90.00
_cell.angle_beta   90.00
_cell.angle_gamma   90.00
#
_symmetry.space_group_name_H-M   'P 1'
#
loop_
_entity.id
_entity.type
_entity.pdbx_description
1 polymer ?
#
loop_
_entity_poly.entity_id
_entity_poly.type
_entity_poly.pdbx_seq_one_letter_code
_entity_poly.pdbx_strand_id
1 'polypeptide(L)'
;RKYRALKSGCTGCELKEKCCPNSEARAVHREKYEIVRDFARQCTASDFNPTAQKRRKKVEMLFAHLKRILGLGRLRLRGPCGVQDEFTLAAAAQNLRKLAKLKPLTPARW
;
A
#
# COMPACT_ATOMS: atom_id res chain seq x y z
N ARG A 1 6.77 21.12 8.67
CA ARG A 1 7.30 21.71 9.93
C ARG A 1 8.81 21.81 9.86
N LYS A 2 9.40 22.90 10.35
CA LYS A 2 10.86 23.11 10.40
C LYS A 2 11.27 23.12 11.87
N TYR A 3 12.14 22.21 12.25
CA TYR A 3 12.70 22.14 13.60
C TYR A 3 14.13 22.67 13.53
N ARG A 4 14.49 23.60 14.41
CA ARG A 4 15.84 24.15 14.51
C ARG A 4 16.34 23.99 15.94
N ALA A 5 17.59 23.58 16.08
CA ALA A 5 18.30 23.67 17.34
C ALA A 5 18.74 25.13 17.60
N LEU A 6 18.94 25.47 18.86
CA LEU A 6 19.60 26.72 19.25
C LEU A 6 21.08 26.65 18.90
N LYS A 7 21.68 27.77 18.50
CA LYS A 7 23.12 27.86 18.20
C LYS A 7 23.98 27.42 19.39
N SER A 8 23.64 27.86 20.59
CA SER A 8 24.31 27.48 21.83
C SER A 8 24.32 25.96 22.06
N GLY A 9 23.27 25.24 21.65
CA GLY A 9 23.22 23.78 21.74
C GLY A 9 24.09 23.06 20.71
N CYS A 10 24.50 23.74 19.63
CA CYS A 10 25.45 23.20 18.65
C CYS A 10 26.89 23.67 18.90
N THR A 11 27.08 24.79 19.61
CA THR A 11 28.40 25.27 20.01
C THR A 11 29.05 24.29 20.98
N GLY A 12 30.24 23.77 20.65
CA GLY A 12 30.95 22.76 21.45
C GLY A 12 30.41 21.33 21.31
N CYS A 13 29.44 21.09 20.42
CA CYS A 13 28.94 19.74 20.18
C CYS A 13 29.94 18.93 19.34
N GLU A 14 30.43 17.81 19.87
CA GLU A 14 31.37 16.89 19.20
C GLU A 14 30.83 16.32 17.88
N LEU A 15 29.51 16.23 17.75
CA LEU A 15 28.84 15.70 16.56
C LEU A 15 28.53 16.78 15.51
N LYS A 16 28.85 18.06 15.75
CA LYS A 16 28.49 19.18 14.85
C LYS A 16 29.00 18.95 13.42
N GLU A 17 30.26 18.54 13.28
CA GLU A 17 30.90 18.23 11.99
C GLU A 17 30.12 17.16 11.20
N LYS A 18 29.59 16.14 11.88
CA LYS A 18 28.80 15.08 11.22
C LYS A 18 27.35 15.48 10.97
N CYS A 19 26.77 16.28 11.87
CA CYS A 19 25.35 16.55 11.91
C CYS A 19 24.91 17.78 11.08
N CYS A 20 25.75 18.81 11.04
CA CYS A 20 25.48 20.07 10.34
C CYS A 20 26.81 20.77 9.94
N PRO A 21 27.63 20.16 9.06
CA PRO A 21 28.97 20.65 8.74
C PRO A 21 28.98 22.07 8.17
N ASN A 22 28.00 22.38 7.32
CA ASN A 22 27.91 23.65 6.59
C ASN A 22 26.92 24.63 7.23
N SER A 23 26.58 24.48 8.51
CA SER A 23 25.56 25.31 9.16
C SER A 23 25.89 25.58 10.62
N GLU A 24 25.52 26.78 11.10
CA GLU A 24 25.79 27.15 12.50
C GLU A 24 25.02 26.31 13.53
N ALA A 25 23.83 25.82 13.14
CA ALA A 25 22.97 25.00 13.99
C ALA A 25 22.19 23.97 13.15
N ARG A 26 21.88 22.82 13.77
CA ARG A 26 21.09 21.76 13.12
C ARG A 26 19.69 22.26 12.79
N ALA A 27 19.26 22.05 11.55
CA ALA A 27 17.87 22.23 11.13
C ALA A 27 17.36 20.96 10.44
N VAL A 28 16.14 20.54 10.77
CA VAL A 28 15.47 19.40 10.15
C VAL A 28 14.13 19.85 9.60
N HIS A 29 13.90 19.57 8.32
CA HIS A 29 12.60 19.76 7.71
C HIS A 29 11.81 18.45 7.73
N ARG A 30 10.66 18.46 8.42
CA ARG A 30 9.65 17.39 8.32
C ARG A 30 8.54 17.86 7.38
N GLU A 31 8.28 17.10 6.33
CA GLU A 31 7.15 17.30 5.42
C GLU A 31 5.79 17.19 6.15
N LYS A 32 4.71 17.71 5.54
CA LYS A 32 3.35 17.67 6.12
C LYS A 32 2.87 16.24 6.39
N TYR A 33 3.14 15.31 5.48
CA TYR A 33 2.69 13.91 5.55
C TYR A 33 3.78 12.96 6.02
N GLU A 34 4.81 13.48 6.67
CA GLU A 34 5.95 12.66 7.05
C GLU A 34 5.62 11.58 8.09
N ILE A 35 4.59 11.82 8.92
CA ILE A 35 4.06 10.81 9.84
C ILE A 35 3.54 9.58 9.08
N VAL A 36 2.87 9.79 7.95
CA VAL A 36 2.36 8.71 7.09
C VAL A 36 3.52 7.94 6.45
N ARG A 37 4.58 8.65 6.05
CA ARG A 37 5.80 8.04 5.50
C ARG A 37 6.55 7.23 6.55
N ASP A 38 6.70 7.76 7.77
CA ASP A 38 7.30 7.04 8.89
C ASP A 38 6.53 5.76 9.21
N PHE A 39 5.20 5.83 9.27
CA PHE A 39 4.35 4.65 9.44
C PHE A 39 4.56 3.63 8.32
N ALA A 40 4.59 4.05 7.06
CA ALA A 40 4.84 3.15 5.93
C ALA A 40 6.24 2.50 6.00
N ARG A 41 7.27 3.24 6.41
CA ARG A 41 8.62 2.70 6.65
C ARG A 41 8.61 1.66 7.77
N GLN A 42 7.94 1.94 8.89
CA GLN A 42 7.80 0.99 10.00
C GLN A 42 7.07 -0.28 9.57
N CYS A 43 5.95 -0.16 8.85
CA CYS A 43 5.24 -1.32 8.30
C CYS A 43 6.12 -2.15 7.34
N THR A 44 7.01 -1.49 6.60
CA THR A 44 7.92 -2.16 5.66
C THR A 44 9.08 -2.85 6.37
N ALA A 45 9.62 -2.23 7.42
CA ALA A 45 10.71 -2.76 8.22
C ALA A 45 10.25 -3.87 9.20
N SER A 46 8.96 -3.96 9.48
CA SER A 46 8.39 -4.97 10.37
C SER A 46 8.54 -6.40 9.83
N ASP A 47 8.77 -7.35 10.75
CA ASP A 47 8.78 -8.79 10.47
C ASP A 47 7.47 -9.32 9.88
N PHE A 48 6.36 -8.57 10.01
CA PHE A 48 5.09 -8.91 9.40
C PHE A 48 5.05 -8.62 7.88
N ASN A 49 5.96 -7.80 7.35
CA ASN A 49 5.93 -7.35 5.96
C ASN A 49 6.01 -8.50 4.94
N PRO A 50 6.85 -9.54 5.08
CA PRO A 50 6.85 -10.68 4.16
C PRO A 50 5.49 -11.38 4.07
N THR A 51 4.79 -11.54 5.19
CA THR A 51 3.43 -12.11 5.22
C THR A 51 2.43 -11.17 4.57
N ALA A 52 2.50 -9.87 4.85
CA ALA A 52 1.66 -8.86 4.21
C ALA A 52 1.86 -8.83 2.69
N GLN A 53 3.10 -8.90 2.20
CA GLN A 53 3.44 -8.99 0.77
C GLN A 53 2.81 -10.22 0.11
N LYS A 54 2.94 -11.40 0.73
CA LYS A 54 2.30 -12.63 0.23
C LYS A 54 0.78 -12.47 0.11
N ARG A 55 0.13 -11.79 1.07
CA ARG A 55 -1.31 -11.49 1.02
C ARG A 55 -1.65 -10.48 -0.07
N ARG A 56 -0.87 -9.40 -0.24
CA ARG A 56 -1.06 -8.39 -1.32
C ARG A 56 -1.02 -9.03 -2.70
N LYS A 57 -0.04 -9.91 -2.96
CA LYS A 57 0.06 -10.64 -4.24
C LYS A 57 -1.20 -11.45 -4.56
N LYS A 58 -1.85 -12.06 -3.57
CA LYS A 58 -3.12 -12.78 -3.78
C LYS A 58 -4.24 -11.84 -4.24
N VAL A 59 -4.29 -10.62 -3.69
CA VAL A 59 -5.25 -9.59 -4.07
C VAL A 59 -4.92 -9.03 -5.46
N GLU A 60 -3.67 -8.68 -5.73
CA GLU A 60 -3.22 -8.20 -7.06
C GLU A 60 -3.58 -9.20 -8.18
N MET A 61 -3.39 -10.50 -7.93
CA MET A 61 -3.78 -11.55 -8.87
C MET A 61 -5.29 -11.61 -9.11
N LEU A 62 -6.12 -11.28 -8.10
CA LEU A 62 -7.57 -11.18 -8.30
C LEU A 62 -7.91 -10.06 -9.28
N PHE A 63 -7.34 -8.87 -9.10
CA PHE A 63 -7.53 -7.77 -10.03
C PHE A 63 -7.01 -8.10 -11.44
N ALA A 64 -5.87 -8.78 -11.55
CA ALA A 64 -5.35 -9.25 -12.83
C ALA A 64 -6.33 -10.20 -13.53
N HIS A 65 -6.92 -11.14 -12.79
CA HIS A 65 -7.93 -12.06 -13.31
C HIS A 65 -9.23 -11.36 -13.71
N LEU A 66 -9.69 -10.36 -12.96
CA LEU A 66 -10.86 -9.54 -13.34
C LEU A 66 -10.63 -8.90 -14.71
N LYS A 67 -9.47 -8.28 -14.90
CA LYS A 67 -9.14 -7.58 -16.16
C LYS A 67 -8.93 -8.55 -17.33
N ARG A 68 -8.12 -9.60 -17.14
CA ARG A 68 -7.68 -10.48 -18.24
C ARG A 68 -8.63 -11.62 -18.55
N ILE A 69 -9.33 -12.17 -17.54
CA ILE A 69 -10.20 -13.33 -17.74
C ILE A 69 -11.67 -12.94 -17.82
N LEU A 70 -12.13 -12.02 -16.96
CA LEU A 70 -13.51 -11.52 -17.01
C LEU A 70 -13.67 -10.29 -17.93
N GLY A 71 -12.58 -9.80 -18.53
CA GLY A 71 -12.63 -8.71 -19.50
C GLY A 71 -12.99 -7.35 -18.91
N LEU A 72 -12.85 -7.15 -17.59
CA LEU A 72 -13.15 -5.88 -16.92
C LEU A 72 -12.06 -4.83 -17.16
N GLY A 73 -11.85 -4.45 -18.43
CA GLY A 73 -10.85 -3.48 -18.85
C GLY A 73 -11.30 -2.02 -18.64
N ARG A 74 -12.61 -1.76 -18.75
CA ARG A 74 -13.24 -0.47 -18.48
C ARG A 74 -14.58 -0.68 -17.81
N LEU A 75 -14.97 0.27 -16.96
CA LEU A 75 -16.30 0.33 -16.40
C LEU A 75 -17.24 1.02 -17.40
N ARG A 76 -18.48 0.57 -17.52
CA ARG A 76 -19.46 1.10 -18.48
C ARG A 76 -20.33 2.19 -17.88
N LEU A 77 -20.68 2.05 -16.61
CA LEU A 77 -21.45 3.00 -15.82
C LEU A 77 -20.54 4.13 -15.33
N ARG A 78 -21.09 5.34 -15.30
CA ARG A 78 -20.40 6.55 -14.84
C ARG A 78 -20.81 6.89 -13.41
N GLY A 79 -19.93 7.64 -12.73
CA GLY A 79 -20.15 8.10 -11.37
C GLY A 79 -19.81 7.04 -10.30
N PRO A 80 -19.60 7.44 -9.03
CA PRO A 80 -19.15 6.54 -7.97
C PRO A 80 -20.09 5.35 -7.73
N CYS A 81 -21.41 5.57 -7.80
CA CYS A 81 -22.41 4.52 -7.59
C CYS A 81 -22.35 3.47 -8.71
N GLY A 82 -22.36 3.90 -9.98
CA GLY A 82 -22.27 2.97 -11.11
C GLY A 82 -20.97 2.17 -11.14
N VAL A 83 -19.84 2.81 -10.78
CA VAL A 83 -18.55 2.14 -10.61
C VAL A 83 -18.61 1.07 -9.51
N GLN A 84 -19.24 1.39 -8.38
CA GLN A 84 -19.39 0.48 -7.26
C GLN A 84 -20.24 -0.74 -7.63
N ASP A 85 -21.36 -0.54 -8.31
CA ASP A 85 -22.26 -1.62 -8.72
C ASP A 85 -21.58 -2.61 -9.67
N GLU A 86 -20.93 -2.10 -10.73
CA GLU A 86 -20.20 -2.94 -11.67
C GLU A 86 -19.07 -3.73 -11.01
N PHE A 87 -18.30 -3.06 -10.16
CA PHE A 87 -17.19 -3.71 -9.50
C PHE A 87 -17.66 -4.78 -8.51
N THR A 88 -18.76 -4.50 -7.80
CA THR A 88 -19.39 -5.45 -6.86
C THR A 88 -19.86 -6.70 -7.60
N LEU A 89 -20.53 -6.53 -8.74
CA LEU A 89 -20.98 -7.66 -9.56
C LEU A 89 -19.81 -8.48 -10.12
N ALA A 90 -18.77 -7.80 -10.62
CA ALA A 90 -17.57 -8.48 -11.14
C ALA A 90 -16.82 -9.25 -10.04
N ALA A 91 -16.69 -8.67 -8.85
CA ALA A 91 -16.10 -9.34 -7.69
C ALA A 91 -16.93 -10.55 -7.24
N ALA A 92 -18.27 -10.43 -7.22
CA ALA A 92 -19.16 -11.53 -6.91
C ALA A 92 -19.00 -12.69 -7.91
N ALA A 93 -19.01 -12.40 -9.22
CA ALA A 93 -18.80 -13.39 -10.26
C ALA A 93 -17.43 -14.10 -10.11
N GLN A 94 -16.38 -13.34 -9.79
CA GLN A 94 -15.05 -13.91 -9.55
C GLN A 94 -15.01 -14.81 -8.31
N ASN A 95 -15.70 -14.44 -7.23
CA ASN A 95 -15.81 -15.25 -6.02
C ASN A 95 -16.57 -16.55 -6.29
N LEU A 96 -17.69 -16.50 -7.03
CA LEU A 96 -18.43 -17.69 -7.45
C LEU A 96 -17.55 -18.63 -8.29
N ARG A 97 -16.78 -18.09 -9.24
CA ARG A 97 -15.84 -18.87 -10.06
C ARG A 97 -14.75 -19.55 -9.21
N LYS A 98 -14.30 -18.92 -8.13
CA LYS A 98 -13.37 -19.55 -7.18
C LYS A 98 -14.05 -20.67 -6.38
N LEU A 99 -15.25 -20.44 -5.87
CA LEU A 99 -16.01 -21.46 -5.13
C LEU A 99 -16.29 -22.70 -5.99
N ALA A 100 -16.62 -22.51 -7.27
CA ALA A 100 -16.82 -23.61 -8.21
C ALA A 100 -15.59 -24.51 -8.36
N LYS A 101 -14.37 -23.95 -8.24
CA LYS A 101 -13.11 -24.72 -8.30
C LYS A 101 -12.79 -25.49 -7.01
N LEU A 102 -13.40 -25.11 -5.89
CA LEU A 102 -13.19 -25.79 -4.60
C LEU A 102 -14.09 -27.02 -4.47
N LYS A 103 -15.16 -27.12 -5.27
CA LYS A 103 -15.98 -28.33 -5.33
C LYS A 103 -15.17 -29.44 -6.04
N PRO A 104 -15.01 -30.63 -5.44
CA PRO A 104 -14.45 -31.76 -6.17
C PRO A 104 -15.32 -32.03 -7.40
N LEU A 105 -14.70 -32.31 -8.56
CA LEU A 105 -15.42 -32.82 -9.72
C LEU A 105 -16.05 -34.16 -9.31
N THR A 106 -17.30 -34.12 -8.88
CA THR A 106 -18.14 -35.31 -8.86
C THR A 106 -18.48 -35.58 -10.31
N PRO A 107 -18.06 -36.72 -10.89
CA PRO A 107 -18.42 -37.03 -12.27
C PRO A 107 -19.95 -37.01 -12.37
N ALA A 108 -20.47 -36.31 -13.38
CA ALA A 108 -21.89 -36.31 -13.66
C ALA A 108 -22.33 -37.76 -13.86
N ARG A 109 -23.19 -38.25 -12.96
CA ARG A 109 -23.94 -39.49 -13.19
C ARG A 109 -25.01 -39.13 -14.22
N TRP A 110 -24.72 -39.43 -15.47
CA TRP A 110 -25.71 -39.51 -16.53
C TRP A 110 -26.45 -40.85 -16.42
#